data_AF-A0A0S1Y796-F1
#
_entry.id   AF-A0A0S1Y796-F1
#
_cell.length_a   1.000
_cell.length_b   1.000
_cell.length_c   1.000
_cell.angle_alpha   90.00
_cell.angle_beta   90.00
_cell.angle_gamma   90.00
#
_symmetry.space_group_name_H-M   'P 1'
#
loop_
_entity.id
_entity.type
_entity.pdbx_description
1 polymer ?
#
loop_
_entity_poly.entity_id
_entity_poly.type
_entity_poly.pdbx_seq_one_letter_code
_entity_poly.pdbx_strand_id
1 'polypeptide(L)'
;MPQQLPPQASHTTPKTRAAATILAALALFAGLPPLTAAAAPAKDVTIHGGWMTPSEYRTLPDGQRGAYVTGVVEGWFHAPAFGAPERNTDRVVQCLGALKPGQLMQAVDLYVSANPAERDKTMNFLVYSALSDFCANRKP
;
A
#
# COMPACT_ATOMS: atom_id res chain seq x y z
N MET A 1 -16.19 -12.37 -36.43
CA MET A 1 -15.00 -12.48 -37.28
C MET A 1 -13.90 -13.17 -36.49
N PRO A 2 -13.43 -14.37 -36.89
CA PRO A 2 -12.40 -15.11 -36.17
C PRO A 2 -11.02 -14.52 -36.44
N GLN A 3 -10.22 -14.31 -35.38
CA GLN A 3 -8.82 -13.90 -35.51
C GLN A 3 -7.94 -15.12 -35.81
N GLN A 4 -7.34 -15.13 -37.00
CA GLN A 4 -6.33 -16.08 -37.42
C GLN A 4 -5.01 -15.80 -36.69
N LEU A 5 -4.45 -16.82 -36.01
CA LEU A 5 -3.08 -16.78 -35.49
C LEU A 5 -2.06 -16.86 -36.64
N PRO A 6 -0.92 -16.17 -36.56
CA PRO A 6 0.14 -16.27 -37.57
C PRO A 6 0.89 -17.62 -37.50
N PRO A 7 1.54 -18.04 -38.60
CA PRO A 7 2.22 -19.33 -38.69
C PRO A 7 3.51 -19.37 -37.87
N GLN A 8 3.75 -20.52 -37.24
CA GLN A 8 4.97 -20.83 -36.48
C GLN A 8 6.17 -20.98 -37.42
N ALA A 9 7.23 -20.20 -37.18
CA ALA A 9 8.48 -20.29 -37.91
C ALA A 9 9.25 -21.55 -37.50
N SER A 10 9.62 -22.37 -38.48
CA SER A 10 10.48 -23.55 -38.29
C SER A 10 11.94 -23.10 -38.21
N HIS A 11 12.55 -23.20 -37.03
CA HIS A 11 13.99 -23.01 -36.88
C HIS A 11 14.73 -24.29 -37.26
N THR A 12 15.42 -24.23 -38.40
CA THR A 12 16.40 -25.23 -38.84
C THR A 12 17.65 -25.16 -37.98
N THR A 13 18.08 -26.32 -37.47
CA THR A 13 19.33 -26.47 -36.71
C THR A 13 20.51 -26.66 -37.67
N PRO A 14 21.55 -25.81 -37.65
CA PRO A 14 22.79 -26.12 -38.35
C PRO A 14 23.67 -27.06 -37.52
N LYS A 15 24.00 -28.21 -38.14
CA LYS A 15 24.96 -29.21 -37.65
C LYS A 15 26.39 -28.66 -37.67
N THR A 16 27.01 -28.72 -36.49
CA THR A 16 28.41 -29.09 -36.22
C THR A 16 29.50 -28.56 -37.16
N ARG A 17 30.34 -27.65 -36.64
CA ARG A 17 31.81 -27.65 -36.77
C ARG A 17 32.42 -26.52 -35.94
N ALA A 18 32.91 -26.86 -34.76
CA ALA A 18 34.07 -26.23 -34.10
C ALA A 18 34.19 -26.83 -32.69
N ALA A 19 34.57 -28.11 -32.65
CA ALA A 19 35.24 -28.63 -31.46
C ALA A 19 36.58 -27.89 -31.32
N ALA A 20 36.99 -27.65 -30.08
CA ALA A 20 38.26 -27.04 -29.68
C ALA A 20 38.33 -25.49 -29.62
N THR A 21 37.42 -24.86 -28.88
CA THR A 21 37.76 -23.58 -28.17
C THR A 21 36.83 -23.28 -26.98
N ILE A 22 36.22 -24.29 -26.38
CA ILE A 22 35.37 -24.12 -25.18
C ILE A 22 35.96 -24.97 -24.06
N LEU A 23 37.17 -24.66 -23.60
CA LEU A 23 37.75 -25.29 -22.40
C LEU A 23 38.62 -24.34 -21.57
N ALA A 24 38.95 -23.15 -22.06
CA ALA A 24 39.72 -22.16 -21.30
C ALA A 24 38.86 -21.12 -20.56
N ALA A 25 37.60 -20.91 -20.95
CA ALA A 25 36.75 -19.86 -20.36
C ALA A 25 36.02 -20.26 -19.06
N LEU A 26 35.94 -21.56 -18.75
CA LEU A 26 35.31 -22.07 -17.52
C LEU A 26 36.25 -22.13 -16.31
N ALA A 27 37.57 -22.00 -16.53
CA ALA A 27 38.56 -22.06 -15.45
C ALA A 27 38.71 -20.74 -14.68
N LEU A 28 38.18 -19.61 -15.18
CA LEU A 28 38.29 -18.31 -14.49
C LEU A 28 37.19 -18.02 -13.46
N PHE A 29 36.15 -18.85 -13.35
CA PHE A 29 35.06 -18.64 -12.38
C PHE A 29 35.21 -19.40 -11.06
N ALA A 30 36.24 -20.26 -10.92
CA ALA A 30 36.44 -21.07 -9.72
C ALA A 30 37.03 -20.30 -8.51
N GLY A 31 37.40 -19.03 -8.68
CA GLY A 31 38.05 -18.21 -7.63
C GLY A 31 37.25 -17.01 -7.14
N LEU A 32 36.05 -16.76 -7.66
CA LEU A 32 35.22 -15.65 -7.18
C LEU A 32 34.55 -16.08 -5.87
N PRO A 33 34.81 -15.39 -4.73
CA PRO A 33 34.07 -15.65 -3.51
C PRO A 33 32.59 -15.41 -3.81
N PRO A 34 31.67 -16.25 -3.29
CA PRO A 34 30.26 -16.02 -3.49
C PRO A 34 29.93 -14.63 -2.97
N LEU A 35 29.38 -13.77 -3.83
CA LEU A 35 28.68 -12.57 -3.37
C LEU A 35 27.45 -13.05 -2.59
N THR A 36 27.65 -13.33 -1.31
CA THR A 36 26.55 -13.49 -0.37
C THR A 36 25.93 -12.11 -0.22
N ALA A 37 24.89 -11.83 -1.01
CA ALA A 37 24.03 -10.70 -0.77
C ALA A 37 23.50 -10.87 0.66
N ALA A 38 24.00 -10.06 1.59
CA ALA A 38 23.45 -10.00 2.93
C ALA A 38 21.99 -9.56 2.77
N ALA A 39 21.07 -10.49 2.99
CA ALA A 39 19.66 -10.16 3.05
C ALA A 39 19.51 -9.14 4.18
N ALA A 40 19.13 -7.90 3.84
CA ALA A 40 18.74 -6.93 4.85
C ALA A 40 17.67 -7.59 5.71
N PRO A 41 17.75 -7.49 7.06
CA PRO A 41 16.74 -8.09 7.92
C PRO A 41 15.38 -7.56 7.44
N ALA A 42 14.48 -8.47 7.10
CA ALA A 42 13.13 -8.09 6.74
C ALA A 42 12.58 -7.26 7.90
N LYS A 43 12.19 -6.01 7.61
CA LYS A 43 11.42 -5.25 8.59
C LYS A 43 10.19 -6.09 8.88
N ASP A 44 10.01 -6.44 10.14
CA ASP A 44 8.86 -7.23 10.56
C ASP A 44 7.61 -6.41 10.25
N VAL A 45 6.93 -6.73 9.15
CA VAL A 45 5.68 -6.07 8.76
C VAL A 45 4.56 -6.89 9.36
N THR A 46 4.19 -6.56 10.58
CA THR A 46 3.00 -7.12 11.22
C THR A 46 1.77 -6.53 10.54
N ILE A 47 1.10 -7.32 9.70
CA ILE A 47 -0.23 -6.98 9.22
C ILE A 47 -1.20 -7.38 10.32
N HIS A 48 -1.51 -6.43 11.22
CA HIS A 48 -2.57 -6.60 12.22
C HIS A 48 -3.88 -6.94 11.49
N GLY A 49 -4.52 -8.05 11.86
CA GLY A 49 -5.68 -8.58 11.14
C GLY A 49 -6.80 -7.55 11.02
N GLY A 50 -7.09 -7.12 9.79
CA GLY A 50 -8.25 -6.36 9.34
C GLY A 50 -8.48 -4.97 9.94
N TRP A 51 -8.47 -4.83 11.26
CA TRP A 51 -9.06 -3.70 11.95
C TRP A 51 -8.33 -3.41 13.28
N MET A 52 -7.59 -2.30 13.29
CA MET A 52 -6.85 -1.80 14.44
C MET A 52 -7.79 -1.19 15.49
N THR A 53 -7.51 -1.39 16.77
CA THR A 53 -8.19 -0.74 17.89
C THR A 53 -7.58 0.64 18.20
N PRO A 54 -8.29 1.52 18.94
CA PRO A 54 -7.75 2.79 19.43
C PRO A 54 -6.47 2.65 20.26
N SER A 55 -6.39 1.61 21.09
CA SER A 55 -5.20 1.35 21.91
C SER A 55 -4.00 1.00 21.04
N GLU A 56 -4.18 0.13 20.04
CA GLU A 56 -3.10 -0.23 19.10
C GLU A 56 -2.70 0.98 18.24
N TYR A 57 -3.66 1.76 17.77
CA TYR A 57 -3.36 2.97 16.99
C TYR A 57 -2.51 3.97 17.77
N ARG A 58 -2.77 4.16 19.07
CA ARG A 58 -2.00 5.08 19.92
C ARG A 58 -0.57 4.63 20.19
N THR A 59 -0.26 3.34 20.07
CA THR A 59 1.13 2.87 20.24
C THR A 59 1.98 3.07 18.99
N LEU A 60 1.36 3.37 17.84
CA LEU A 60 2.07 3.63 16.60
C LEU A 60 2.85 4.96 16.67
N PRO A 61 4.04 5.03 16.05
CA PRO A 61 4.73 6.29 15.79
C PRO A 61 3.87 7.24 14.93
N ASP A 62 4.06 8.54 15.08
CA ASP A 62 3.29 9.58 14.37
C ASP A 62 3.24 9.36 12.85
N GLY A 63 4.37 9.00 12.23
CA GLY A 63 4.42 8.71 10.80
C GLY A 63 3.53 7.53 10.39
N GLN A 64 3.42 6.50 11.23
CA GLN A 64 2.57 5.34 10.97
C GLN A 64 1.09 5.65 11.24
N ARG A 65 0.78 6.45 12.26
CA ARG A 65 -0.60 6.95 12.49
C ARG A 65 -1.09 7.78 11.30
N GLY A 66 -0.26 8.71 10.83
CA GLY A 66 -0.55 9.53 9.65
C GLY A 66 -0.75 8.69 8.39
N ALA A 67 0.09 7.67 8.17
CA ALA A 67 -0.05 6.75 7.04
C ALA A 67 -1.34 5.93 7.13
N TYR A 68 -1.69 5.42 8.32
CA TYR A 68 -2.94 4.70 8.55
C TYR A 68 -4.17 5.56 8.20
N VAL A 69 -4.24 6.78 8.77
CA VAL A 69 -5.36 7.71 8.52
C VAL A 69 -5.45 8.07 7.04
N THR A 70 -4.31 8.36 6.40
CA THR A 70 -4.27 8.70 4.97
C THR A 70 -4.77 7.53 4.11
N GLY A 71 -4.30 6.31 4.37
CA GLY A 71 -4.72 5.13 3.62
C GLY A 71 -6.22 4.85 3.75
N VAL A 72 -6.81 5.10 4.92
CA VAL A 72 -8.27 4.99 5.11
C VAL A 72 -9.01 6.02 4.24
N VAL A 73 -8.58 7.28 4.24
CA VAL A 73 -9.20 8.36 3.45
C VAL A 73 -9.04 8.13 1.95
N GLU A 74 -7.85 7.76 1.49
CA GLU A 74 -7.61 7.43 0.08
C GLU A 74 -8.43 6.22 -0.35
N GLY A 75 -8.60 5.23 0.52
CA GLY A 75 -9.50 4.09 0.30
C GLY A 75 -10.94 4.53 0.05
N TRP A 76 -11.44 5.53 0.77
CA TRP A 76 -12.77 6.09 0.51
C TRP A 76 -12.86 6.85 -0.81
N PHE A 77 -11.85 7.65 -1.14
CA PHE A 77 -11.80 8.39 -2.41
C PHE A 77 -11.67 7.46 -3.63
N HIS A 78 -11.04 6.30 -3.45
CA HIS A 78 -10.85 5.35 -4.54
C HIS A 78 -11.99 4.33 -4.66
N ALA A 79 -12.83 4.15 -3.62
CA ALA A 79 -13.95 3.20 -3.63
C ALA A 79 -14.91 3.33 -4.83
N PRO A 80 -15.26 4.53 -5.35
CA PRO A 80 -16.11 4.67 -6.53
C PRO A 80 -15.55 3.99 -7.79
N ALA A 81 -14.22 3.87 -7.92
CA ALA A 81 -13.60 3.15 -9.03
C ALA A 81 -13.97 1.65 -9.08
N PHE A 82 -14.48 1.11 -7.97
CA PHE A 82 -14.96 -0.26 -7.84
C PHE A 82 -16.50 -0.36 -7.77
N GLY A 83 -17.23 0.70 -8.13
CA GLY A 83 -18.69 0.70 -8.19
C GLY A 83 -19.39 1.02 -6.87
N ALA A 84 -18.65 1.48 -5.85
CA ALA A 84 -19.29 2.07 -4.67
C ALA A 84 -20.07 3.34 -5.07
N PRO A 85 -21.26 3.59 -4.51
CA PRO A 85 -22.00 4.80 -4.83
C PRO A 85 -21.22 6.05 -4.43
N GLU A 86 -21.14 7.03 -5.34
CA GLU A 86 -20.82 8.41 -4.98
C GLU A 86 -21.98 8.95 -4.14
N ARG A 87 -22.00 8.63 -2.84
CA ARG A 87 -22.92 9.32 -1.92
C ARG A 87 -22.48 10.77 -1.87
N ASN A 88 -23.43 11.72 -1.85
CA ASN A 88 -23.26 13.17 -1.64
C ASN A 88 -22.32 13.49 -0.47
N THR A 89 -21.05 13.28 -0.72
CA THR A 89 -19.91 13.47 0.17
C THR A 89 -19.11 14.64 -0.36
N ASP A 90 -19.59 15.39 -1.35
CA ASP A 90 -18.94 16.57 -1.90
C ASP A 90 -18.41 17.47 -0.80
N ARG A 91 -19.19 17.73 0.25
CA ARG A 91 -18.73 18.56 1.38
C ARG A 91 -17.63 17.89 2.21
N VAL A 92 -17.73 16.59 2.48
CA VAL A 92 -16.71 15.84 3.25
C VAL A 92 -15.46 15.65 2.41
N VAL A 93 -15.58 15.19 1.16
CA VAL A 93 -14.51 15.05 0.18
C VAL A 93 -13.82 16.39 -0.08
N GLN A 94 -14.56 17.49 -0.28
CA GLN A 94 -13.96 18.84 -0.42
C GLN A 94 -13.24 19.26 0.85
N CYS A 95 -13.86 19.07 2.01
CA CYS A 95 -13.24 19.38 3.29
C CYS A 95 -11.93 18.59 3.48
N LEU A 96 -11.96 17.28 3.26
CA LEU A 96 -10.83 16.37 3.43
C LEU A 96 -9.74 16.60 2.39
N GLY A 97 -10.10 16.87 1.13
CA GLY A 97 -9.16 17.18 0.05
C GLY A 97 -8.36 18.47 0.28
N ALA A 98 -8.85 19.37 1.13
CA ALA A 98 -8.15 20.59 1.54
C ALA A 98 -7.20 20.39 2.75
N LEU A 99 -7.20 19.21 3.39
CA LEU A 99 -6.40 18.94 4.58
C LEU A 99 -5.07 18.28 4.23
N LYS A 100 -4.02 18.70 4.94
CA LYS A 100 -2.72 18.01 4.92
C LYS A 100 -2.81 16.72 5.75
N PRO A 101 -2.01 15.67 5.45
CA PRO A 101 -2.01 14.42 6.22
C PRO A 101 -1.87 14.60 7.74
N GLY A 102 -1.03 15.53 8.19
CA GLY A 102 -0.88 15.84 9.62
C GLY A 102 -2.14 16.42 10.27
N GLN A 103 -2.97 17.15 9.51
CA GLN A 103 -4.24 17.68 10.00
C GLN A 103 -5.30 16.59 10.12
N LEU A 104 -5.33 15.65 9.16
CA LEU A 104 -6.19 14.47 9.23
C LEU A 104 -5.85 13.64 10.48
N MET A 105 -4.57 13.35 10.69
CA MET A 105 -4.09 12.63 11.87
C MET A 105 -4.46 13.34 13.18
N GLN A 106 -4.23 14.65 13.29
CA GLN A 106 -4.57 15.41 14.50
C GLN A 106 -6.07 15.41 14.81
N ALA A 107 -6.93 15.49 13.80
CA ALA A 107 -8.37 15.42 14.00
C ALA A 107 -8.79 14.05 14.56
N VAL A 108 -8.20 12.97 14.06
CA VAL A 108 -8.43 11.60 14.56
C VAL A 108 -7.89 11.44 15.99
N ASP A 109 -6.66 11.88 16.25
CA ASP A 109 -6.02 11.79 17.58
C ASP A 109 -6.86 12.52 18.64
N LEU A 110 -7.38 13.71 18.30
CA LEU A 110 -8.27 14.48 19.16
C LEU A 110 -9.58 13.73 19.42
N TYR A 111 -10.25 13.24 18.37
CA TYR A 111 -11.53 12.53 18.48
C TYR A 111 -11.39 11.28 19.35
N VAL A 112 -10.38 10.45 19.11
CA VAL A 112 -10.15 9.21 19.86
C VAL A 112 -9.85 9.51 21.33
N SER A 113 -9.19 10.63 21.63
CA SER A 113 -8.92 11.09 23.00
C SER A 113 -10.16 11.64 23.71
N ALA A 114 -11.01 12.37 22.99
CA ALA A 114 -12.23 12.96 23.52
C ALA A 114 -13.39 11.96 23.71
N ASN A 115 -13.33 10.79 23.05
CA ASN A 115 -14.42 9.82 23.04
C ASN A 115 -14.03 8.46 23.67
N PRO A 116 -13.79 8.40 25.00
CA PRO A 116 -13.37 7.16 25.66
C PRO A 116 -14.42 6.06 25.66
N ALA A 117 -15.70 6.37 25.41
CA ALA A 117 -16.76 5.38 25.26
C ALA A 117 -16.61 4.54 23.97
N GLU A 118 -15.81 5.01 23.01
CA GLU A 118 -15.67 4.40 21.70
C GLU A 118 -14.47 3.45 21.58
N ARG A 119 -13.87 3.06 22.71
CA ARG A 119 -12.63 2.26 22.77
C ARG A 119 -12.75 0.88 22.11
N ASP A 120 -13.96 0.33 22.06
CA ASP A 120 -14.20 -1.02 21.51
C ASP A 120 -14.50 -0.99 20.00
N LYS A 121 -14.62 0.20 19.39
CA LYS A 121 -14.79 0.35 17.94
C LYS A 121 -13.47 0.23 17.22
N THR A 122 -13.51 -0.24 15.98
CA THR A 122 -12.32 -0.31 15.14
C THR A 122 -11.97 1.06 14.55
N MET A 123 -10.68 1.31 14.34
CA MET A 123 -10.14 2.60 13.95
C MET A 123 -10.64 3.10 12.60
N ASN A 124 -10.96 2.23 11.64
CA ASN A 124 -11.56 2.65 10.37
C ASN A 124 -12.90 3.38 10.58
N PHE A 125 -13.73 2.94 11.53
CA PHE A 125 -14.98 3.63 11.86
C PHE A 125 -14.72 4.92 12.63
N LEU A 126 -13.74 4.93 13.53
CA LEU A 126 -13.40 6.12 14.30
C LEU A 126 -12.75 7.20 13.44
N VAL A 127 -11.96 6.84 12.43
CA VAL A 127 -11.45 7.77 11.42
C VAL A 127 -12.63 8.40 10.67
N TYR A 128 -13.63 7.61 10.27
CA TYR A 128 -14.84 8.14 9.62
C TYR A 128 -15.60 9.11 10.52
N SER A 129 -15.87 8.73 11.76
CA SER A 129 -16.57 9.58 12.71
C SER A 129 -15.81 10.87 13.00
N ALA A 130 -14.51 10.78 13.26
CA ALA A 130 -13.65 11.93 13.55
C ALA A 130 -13.63 12.93 12.40
N LEU A 131 -13.43 12.45 11.18
CA LEU A 131 -13.32 13.30 10.00
C LEU A 131 -14.68 13.87 9.57
N SER A 132 -15.76 13.12 9.74
CA SER A 132 -17.12 13.61 9.52
C SER A 132 -17.48 14.72 10.51
N ASP A 133 -17.21 14.52 11.80
CA ASP A 133 -17.45 15.53 12.84
C ASP A 133 -16.58 16.77 12.62
N PHE A 134 -15.29 16.58 12.33
CA PHE A 134 -14.37 17.67 12.00
C PHE A 134 -14.89 18.52 10.83
N CYS A 135 -15.34 17.88 9.75
CA CYS A 135 -15.85 18.57 8.56
C CYS A 135 -17.23 19.18 8.74
N ALA A 136 -18.10 18.59 9.57
CA ALA A 136 -19.39 19.16 9.93
C ALA A 136 -19.23 20.48 10.69
N ASN A 137 -18.23 20.55 11.57
CA ASN A 137 -17.95 21.71 12.41
C ASN A 137 -17.13 22.81 11.70
N ARG A 138 -16.61 22.55 10.49
CA ARG A 138 -16.05 23.59 9.62
C ARG A 138 -17.15 24.31 8.82
N LYS A 139 -17.15 25.64 8.93
CA LYS A 139 -17.80 26.47 7.91
C LYS A 139 -17.04 26.34 6.58
N PRO A 140 -17.75 26.29 5.44
CA PRO A 140 -17.11 26.29 4.13
C PRO A 140 -16.25 27.55 3.92
#